data_AF-A0A7X7NYK9-F1
#
_entry.id   AF-A0A7X7NYK9-F1
#
_cell.length_a   1.000
_cell.length_b   1.000
_cell.length_c   1.000
_cell.angle_alpha   90.00
_cell.angle_beta   90.00
_cell.angle_gamma   90.00
#
_symmetry.space_group_name_H-M   'P 1'
#
loop_
_entity.id
_entity.type
_entity.pdbx_description
1 polymer ?
#
loop_
_entity_poly.entity_id
_entity_poly.type
_entity_poly.pdbx_seq_one_letter_code
_entity_poly.pdbx_strand_id
1 'polypeptide(L)'
;MSSLQWIIIAIVCGAIEIFSAGFWFLWLAIAAFLTAIGAKFGWLAVIESQLLAFAFFSLLLVIFTRPLALRLFKTNDRVSNVAALIGQHGIAITDLVPLNYGQVKVNGEIWT
;
A
#
# COMPACT_ATOMS: atom_id res chain seq x y z
N MET A 1 -30.81 6.89 -8.59
CA MET A 1 -30.07 6.06 -7.65
C MET A 1 -30.11 6.76 -6.29
N SER A 2 -30.45 6.05 -5.21
CA SER A 2 -30.52 6.61 -3.86
C SER A 2 -29.14 6.58 -3.17
N SER A 3 -28.93 7.43 -2.17
CA SER A 3 -27.70 7.46 -1.35
C SER A 3 -27.36 6.09 -0.74
N LEU A 4 -28.37 5.27 -0.49
CA LEU A 4 -28.27 3.90 0.02
C LEU A 4 -27.46 2.98 -0.91
N GLN A 5 -27.61 3.12 -2.22
CA GLN A 5 -26.90 2.28 -3.20
C GLN A 5 -25.39 2.57 -3.19
N TRP A 6 -25.02 3.84 -3.06
CA TRP A 6 -23.61 4.25 -2.95
C TRP A 6 -22.98 3.79 -1.65
N ILE A 7 -23.72 3.78 -0.55
CA ILE A 7 -23.26 3.21 0.73
C ILE A 7 -23.02 1.71 0.60
N ILE A 8 -23.92 0.97 -0.05
CA ILE A 8 -23.74 -0.47 -0.29
C ILE A 8 -22.48 -0.71 -1.11
N ILE A 9 -22.26 0.06 -2.18
CA ILE A 9 -21.04 -0.03 -3.00
C ILE A 9 -19.80 0.25 -2.14
N ALA A 10 -19.83 1.28 -1.29
CA ALA A 10 -18.71 1.62 -0.41
C ALA A 10 -18.36 0.46 0.55
N ILE A 11 -19.38 -0.19 1.14
CA ILE A 11 -19.20 -1.33 2.04
C ILE A 11 -18.63 -2.52 1.29
N VAL A 12 -19.15 -2.85 0.10
CA VAL A 12 -18.66 -3.96 -0.72
C VAL A 12 -17.21 -3.74 -1.14
N CYS A 13 -16.87 -2.54 -1.62
CA CYS A 13 -15.48 -2.20 -1.95
C CYS A 13 -14.57 -2.29 -0.71
N GLY A 14 -15.01 -1.79 0.44
CA GLY A 14 -14.26 -1.90 1.69
C GLY A 14 -14.04 -3.36 2.13
N ALA A 15 -15.05 -4.22 1.95
CA ALA A 15 -14.93 -5.64 2.25
C ALA A 15 -13.91 -6.33 1.32
N ILE A 16 -13.97 -6.06 0.02
CA ILE A 16 -13.01 -6.60 -0.98
C ILE A 16 -11.58 -6.13 -0.66
N GLU A 17 -11.40 -4.88 -0.22
CA GLU A 17 -10.11 -4.33 0.15
C GLU A 17 -9.41 -5.17 1.22
N ILE A 18 -10.15 -5.58 2.27
CA ILE A 18 -9.63 -6.39 3.38
C ILE A 18 -9.03 -7.71 2.87
N PHE A 19 -9.63 -8.32 1.84
CA PHE A 19 -9.11 -9.55 1.24
C PHE A 19 -7.98 -9.30 0.23
N SER A 20 -7.99 -8.16 -0.47
CA SER A 20 -7.01 -7.90 -1.54
C SER A 20 -5.68 -7.33 -1.04
N ALA A 21 -5.64 -6.70 0.14
CA ALA A 21 -4.51 -5.96 0.68
C ALA A 21 -3.88 -4.97 -0.33
N GLY A 22 -4.65 -4.56 -1.34
CA GLY A 22 -4.17 -3.92 -2.55
C GLY A 22 -4.40 -2.43 -2.61
N PHE A 23 -4.82 -1.78 -1.52
CA PHE A 23 -5.16 -0.34 -1.37
C PHE A 23 -6.08 0.28 -2.43
N TRP A 24 -6.50 -0.46 -3.45
CA TRP A 24 -7.17 0.05 -4.63
C TRP A 24 -8.67 0.22 -4.39
N PHE A 25 -9.28 -0.75 -3.73
CA PHE A 25 -10.71 -0.73 -3.40
C PHE A 25 -11.01 0.22 -2.24
N LEU A 26 -10.00 0.54 -1.42
CA LEU A 26 -10.11 1.59 -0.40
C LEU A 26 -10.50 2.95 -1.01
N TRP A 27 -9.83 3.37 -2.09
CA TRP A 27 -10.10 4.66 -2.72
C TRP A 27 -11.50 4.70 -3.36
N LEU A 28 -11.92 3.57 -3.95
CA LEU A 28 -13.27 3.42 -4.49
C LEU A 28 -14.32 3.49 -3.38
N ALA A 29 -14.07 2.86 -2.23
CA ALA A 29 -14.98 2.92 -1.08
C ALA A 29 -15.14 4.35 -0.55
N ILE A 30 -14.03 5.09 -0.39
CA ILE A 30 -14.05 6.48 0.07
C ILE A 30 -14.76 7.39 -0.95
N ALA A 31 -14.48 7.22 -2.24
CA ALA A 31 -15.15 7.98 -3.29
C ALA A 31 -16.67 7.71 -3.33
N ALA A 32 -17.09 6.46 -3.16
CA ALA A 32 -18.50 6.07 -3.09
C ALA A 32 -19.18 6.70 -1.87
N PHE A 33 -18.49 6.74 -0.73
CA PHE A 33 -18.99 7.39 0.48
C PHE A 33 -19.17 8.91 0.32
N LEU A 34 -18.18 9.60 -0.27
CA LEU A 34 -18.28 11.03 -0.58
C LEU A 34 -19.43 11.33 -1.55
N THR A 35 -19.61 10.48 -2.56
CA THR A 35 -20.72 10.59 -3.52
C THR A 35 -22.07 10.37 -2.84
N ALA A 36 -22.17 9.42 -1.90
CA ALA A 36 -23.37 9.17 -1.11
C ALA A 36 -23.75 10.40 -0.24
N ILE A 37 -22.77 11.08 0.34
CA ILE A 37 -22.98 12.32 1.10
C ILE A 37 -23.52 13.41 0.19
N GLY A 38 -22.87 13.65 -0.97
CA GLY A 38 -23.34 14.67 -1.91
C GLY A 38 -24.73 14.37 -2.48
N ALA A 39 -25.07 13.09 -2.67
CA ALA A 39 -26.43 12.67 -3.02
C ALA A 39 -27.44 12.94 -1.89
N LYS A 40 -27.06 12.75 -0.62
CA LYS A 40 -27.93 13.04 0.55
C LYS A 40 -28.27 14.52 0.67
N PHE A 41 -27.32 15.41 0.37
CA PHE A 41 -27.53 16.87 0.41
C PHE A 41 -28.24 17.43 -0.83
N GLY A 42 -28.60 16.57 -1.80
CA GLY A 42 -29.32 16.99 -3.01
C GLY A 42 -28.45 17.74 -4.03
N TRP A 43 -27.16 17.91 -3.79
CA TRP A 43 -26.22 18.51 -4.75
C TRP A 43 -26.03 17.64 -6.01
N LEU A 44 -26.25 16.33 -5.89
CA LEU A 44 -26.17 15.40 -7.01
C LEU A 44 -27.53 14.75 -7.27
N ALA A 45 -28.45 15.57 -7.78
CA ALA A 45 -29.82 15.17 -8.09
C ALA A 45 -29.91 14.23 -9.31
N VAL A 46 -28.95 14.31 -10.23
CA VAL A 46 -28.94 13.52 -11.49
C VAL A 46 -27.94 12.37 -11.39
N ILE A 47 -28.32 11.19 -11.87
CA ILE A 47 -27.45 10.00 -11.88
C ILE A 47 -26.11 10.28 -12.60
N GLU A 48 -26.14 11.01 -13.71
CA GLU A 48 -24.93 11.38 -14.46
C GLU A 48 -23.96 12.20 -13.60
N SER A 49 -24.46 13.17 -12.84
CA SER A 49 -23.64 13.95 -11.92
C SER A 49 -23.02 13.08 -10.82
N GLN A 50 -23.76 12.08 -10.32
CA GLN A 50 -23.26 11.13 -9.30
C GLN A 50 -22.12 10.28 -9.84
N LEU A 51 -22.25 9.74 -11.05
CA LEU A 51 -21.18 8.97 -11.68
C LEU A 51 -19.95 9.84 -11.98
N LEU A 52 -20.15 11.07 -12.47
CA LEU A 52 -19.05 12.01 -12.72
C LEU A 52 -18.30 12.36 -11.44
N ALA A 53 -19.02 12.65 -10.35
CA ALA A 53 -18.40 12.96 -9.07
C ALA A 53 -17.68 11.74 -8.48
N PHE A 54 -18.27 10.55 -8.57
CA PHE A 54 -17.62 9.32 -8.13
C PHE A 54 -16.32 9.06 -8.89
N ALA A 55 -16.35 9.15 -10.22
CA ALA A 55 -15.17 8.97 -11.06
C ALA A 55 -14.11 10.05 -10.75
N PHE A 56 -14.54 11.31 -10.58
CA PHE A 56 -13.66 12.41 -10.23
C PHE A 56 -12.98 12.21 -8.87
N PHE A 57 -13.76 11.90 -7.82
CA PHE A 57 -13.22 11.65 -6.48
C PHE A 57 -12.32 10.41 -6.44
N SER A 58 -12.69 9.35 -7.14
CA SER A 58 -11.86 8.14 -7.24
C SER A 58 -10.52 8.44 -7.92
N LEU A 59 -10.54 9.10 -9.07
CA LEU A 59 -9.33 9.46 -9.81
C LEU A 59 -8.45 10.40 -8.99
N LEU A 60 -9.05 11.41 -8.36
CA LEU A 60 -8.34 12.38 -7.53
C LEU A 60 -7.69 11.67 -6.33
N LEU A 61 -8.44 10.86 -5.59
CA LEU A 61 -7.88 10.08 -4.49
C LEU A 61 -6.72 9.21 -5.00
N VAL A 62 -6.93 8.36 -6.00
CA VAL A 62 -5.89 7.48 -6.54
C VAL A 62 -4.62 8.25 -6.95
N ILE A 63 -4.73 9.36 -7.69
CA ILE A 63 -3.56 10.11 -8.17
C ILE A 63 -2.79 10.75 -7.01
N PHE A 64 -3.49 11.36 -6.05
CA PHE A 64 -2.84 12.08 -4.95
C PHE A 64 -2.35 11.16 -3.84
N THR A 65 -3.09 10.09 -3.54
CA THR A 65 -2.78 9.22 -2.41
C THR A 65 -1.95 8.00 -2.79
N ARG A 66 -1.95 7.53 -4.05
CA ARG A 66 -1.00 6.48 -4.49
C ARG A 66 0.47 6.84 -4.23
N PRO A 67 0.99 8.04 -4.60
CA PRO A 67 2.38 8.39 -4.28
C PRO A 67 2.61 8.55 -2.78
N LEU A 68 1.58 8.97 -2.02
CA LEU A 68 1.66 9.12 -0.57
C LEU A 68 1.70 7.75 0.14
N ALA A 69 0.83 6.82 -0.28
CA ALA A 69 0.78 5.44 0.19
C ALA A 69 2.07 4.71 -0.17
N LEU A 70 2.61 4.87 -1.38
CA LEU A 70 3.93 4.32 -1.74
C LEU A 70 5.08 4.93 -0.94
N ARG A 71 4.95 6.16 -0.44
CA ARG A 71 5.95 6.80 0.44
C ARG A 71 5.80 6.39 1.90
N LEU A 72 4.57 6.21 2.40
CA LEU A 72 4.27 5.80 3.77
C LEU A 72 4.46 4.29 3.98
N PHE A 73 4.05 3.50 2.99
CA PHE A 73 4.27 2.05 2.90
C PHE A 73 5.50 1.69 2.07
N LYS A 74 6.40 2.65 1.82
CA LYS A 74 7.81 2.30 1.77
C LYS A 74 8.13 1.80 3.17
N THR A 75 7.82 0.52 3.36
CA THR A 75 8.49 -0.29 4.36
C THR A 75 9.93 0.10 4.17
N ASN A 76 10.51 0.58 5.26
CA ASN A 76 11.95 0.60 5.35
C ASN A 76 12.31 -0.86 5.07
N ASP A 77 12.61 -1.19 3.82
CA ASP A 77 13.47 -2.28 3.46
C ASP A 77 14.79 -1.91 4.13
N ARG A 78 14.82 -2.00 5.47
CA ARG A 78 15.93 -2.58 6.16
C ARG A 78 16.09 -3.88 5.42
N VAL A 79 16.98 -3.82 4.44
CA VAL A 79 17.57 -4.94 3.78
C VAL A 79 17.86 -5.89 4.95
N SER A 80 17.02 -6.91 5.10
CA SER A 80 17.18 -7.96 6.11
C SER A 80 17.81 -9.18 5.45
N ASN A 81 18.08 -9.09 4.14
CA ASN A 81 18.74 -10.08 3.35
C ASN A 81 20.25 -9.83 3.31
N VAL A 82 20.98 -10.77 2.71
CA VAL A 82 22.44 -10.76 2.49
C VAL A 82 22.98 -9.40 2.03
N ALA A 83 22.23 -8.65 1.23
CA ALA A 83 22.61 -7.31 0.78
C ALA A 83 22.79 -6.28 1.91
N ALA A 84 22.22 -6.50 3.09
CA ALA A 84 22.42 -5.70 4.29
C ALA A 84 23.76 -5.93 4.99
N LEU A 85 24.36 -7.09 4.73
CA LEU A 85 25.65 -7.49 5.29
C LEU A 85 26.81 -6.88 4.50
N ILE A 86 26.54 -6.35 3.30
CA ILE A 86 27.53 -5.67 2.46
C ILE A 86 27.93 -4.34 3.15
N GLY A 87 29.19 -4.23 3.55
CA GLY A 87 29.74 -3.06 4.26
C GLY A 87 29.64 -3.12 5.79
N GLN A 88 29.02 -4.17 6.35
CA GLN A 88 29.06 -4.45 7.79
C GLN A 88 30.40 -5.09 8.18
N HIS A 89 30.85 -4.84 9.41
CA HIS A 89 32.07 -5.45 9.95
C HIS A 89 31.71 -6.78 10.62
N GLY A 90 32.43 -7.85 10.25
CA GLY A 90 32.29 -9.18 10.82
C GLY A 90 33.51 -9.61 11.61
N ILE A 91 33.33 -10.61 12.49
CA ILE A 91 34.43 -11.25 13.22
C ILE A 91 34.79 -12.55 12.49
N ALA A 92 36.05 -12.70 12.08
CA ALA A 92 36.53 -13.94 11.47
C ALA A 92 36.53 -15.07 12.52
N ILE A 93 35.92 -16.20 12.17
CA ILE A 93 35.90 -17.42 13.01
C ILE A 93 36.95 -18.42 12.52
N THR A 94 37.26 -18.40 11.23
CA THR A 94 38.26 -19.26 10.59
C THR A 94 39.33 -18.40 9.92
N ASP A 95 40.54 -18.94 9.78
CA ASP A 95 41.60 -18.30 9.01
C ASP A 95 41.14 -18.06 7.56
N LEU A 96 41.17 -16.79 7.16
CA LEU A 96 40.85 -16.36 5.81
C LEU A 96 42.11 -16.51 4.96
N VAL A 97 42.24 -17.65 4.29
CA VAL A 97 43.37 -17.95 3.40
C VAL A 97 42.97 -17.63 1.95
N PRO A 98 43.86 -17.03 1.14
CA PRO A 98 43.60 -16.83 -0.28
C PRO A 98 43.20 -18.14 -0.98
N LEU A 99 42.15 -18.10 -1.80
CA LEU A 99 41.55 -19.23 -2.53
C LEU A 99 40.81 -20.30 -1.69
N ASN A 100 40.65 -20.13 -0.37
CA ASN A 100 39.83 -21.03 0.45
C ASN A 100 38.62 -20.31 1.04
N TYR A 101 37.51 -21.05 1.22
CA TYR A 101 36.35 -20.56 1.95
C TYR A 101 36.69 -20.42 3.45
N GLY A 102 36.28 -19.31 4.06
CA GLY A 102 36.46 -19.04 5.48
C GLY A 102 35.17 -18.55 6.10
N GLN A 103 34.98 -18.74 7.40
CA GLN A 103 33.73 -18.36 8.07
C GLN A 103 33.86 -17.03 8.82
N VAL A 104 32.86 -16.17 8.66
CA VAL A 104 32.76 -14.87 9.35
C VAL A 104 31.42 -14.76 10.08
N LYS A 105 31.46 -14.21 11.29
CA LYS A 105 30.26 -13.89 12.08
C LYS A 105 29.85 -12.45 11.83
N VAL A 106 28.67 -12.24 11.25
CA VAL A 106 28.10 -10.90 11.00
C VAL A 106 26.68 -10.87 11.58
N ASN A 107 26.38 -9.87 12.43
CA ASN A 107 25.08 -9.73 13.10
C ASN A 107 24.60 -11.00 13.86
N GLY A 108 25.52 -11.84 14.33
CA GLY A 108 25.19 -13.06 15.09
C GLY A 108 25.09 -14.34 14.25
N GLU A 109 25.03 -14.22 12.92
CA GLU A 109 24.97 -15.34 11.98
C GLU A 109 26.36 -15.69 11.40
N ILE A 110 26.58 -16.96 11.10
CA ILE A 110 27.83 -17.47 10.52
C ILE A 110 27.65 -17.58 9.00
N TRP A 111 28.50 -16.87 8.26
CA TRP A 111 28.52 -16.83 6.81
C TRP A 111 29.81 -17.47 6.29
N THR A 112 29.74 -18.12 5.12
CA THR A 112 30.86 -18.79 4.42
C THR A 112 31.11 -18.13 3.06
#